data_AF-A0AAW0NTW2-F1
#
_entry.id   AF-A0AAW0NTW2-F1
#
_cell.length_a   1.000
_cell.length_b   1.000
_cell.length_c   1.000
_cell.angle_alpha   90.00
_cell.angle_beta   90.00
_cell.angle_gamma   90.00
#
_symmetry.space_group_name_H-M   'P 1'
#
loop_
_entity.id
_entity.type
_entity.pdbx_description
1 polymer ?
#
loop_
_entity_poly.entity_id
_entity_poly.type
_entity_poly.pdbx_seq_one_letter_code
_entity_poly.pdbx_strand_id
1 'polypeptide(L)'
;MEMMYVVFRGNKRISLRGEDLTTGKIAMIFQVRADSIYLTDDHNRAVLPLPNGAFESQDLLMSSHYEVHGESSASEGEASTSGQTPIRFAFRRPSNSTPTASTNHPSSRAASLKMLQRNVFIAELLDGHLETQKTVTIKFSEFEASVNNIKAKVTEALGHDEPIVLIDSHQNEIMDCEGTRGPAFWKQHARKIYAVPEEQLQRHRGKRRRESRQSDTSLPEVFDQIEEVVLASQGLQEVSSSLKELVKFVRGNKHTTLCLSEDQATAVKLAFTCILCTEPMREPMHASCCSTILGCRPCLERWRESSSLCPKCRTDDTDFQLQAVLGLEDAVAALHNFVS
;
A
#
# COMPACT_ATOMS: atom_id res chain seq x y z
N MET A 1 -20.36 -21.67 7.64
CA MET A 1 -19.74 -20.62 8.48
C MET A 1 -19.49 -19.46 7.55
N GLU A 2 -20.11 -18.30 7.79
CA GLU A 2 -20.07 -17.17 6.85
C GLU A 2 -18.69 -16.51 6.92
N MET A 3 -17.93 -16.49 5.82
CA MET A 3 -16.56 -15.97 5.81
C MET A 3 -16.58 -14.44 5.83
N MET A 4 -16.05 -13.87 6.91
CA MET A 4 -15.93 -12.43 7.14
C MET A 4 -14.46 -12.01 6.99
N TYR A 5 -14.24 -10.90 6.30
CA TYR A 5 -12.93 -10.32 6.04
C TYR A 5 -12.88 -8.90 6.56
N VAL A 6 -11.76 -8.51 7.15
CA VAL A 6 -11.55 -7.14 7.62
C VAL A 6 -10.82 -6.38 6.53
N VAL A 7 -11.41 -5.28 6.05
CA VAL A 7 -10.77 -4.38 5.07
C VAL A 7 -10.61 -2.99 5.67
N PHE A 8 -9.46 -2.35 5.41
CA PHE A 8 -9.15 -1.03 5.94
C PHE A 8 -8.33 -0.17 4.98
N ARG A 9 -8.38 1.16 5.19
CA ARG A 9 -7.52 2.14 4.53
C ARG A 9 -7.36 3.35 5.44
N GLY A 10 -6.14 3.63 5.86
CA GLY A 10 -5.88 4.62 6.91
C GLY A 10 -6.72 4.34 8.16
N ASN A 11 -7.53 5.32 8.58
CA ASN A 11 -8.34 5.21 9.81
C ASN A 11 -9.72 4.55 9.60
N LYS A 12 -10.12 4.22 8.36
CA LYS A 12 -11.40 3.56 8.06
C LYS A 12 -11.19 2.04 8.05
N ARG A 13 -12.02 1.31 8.80
CA ARG A 13 -11.98 -0.16 8.90
C ARG A 13 -13.39 -0.73 8.93
N ILE A 14 -13.64 -1.79 8.18
CA ILE A 14 -14.94 -2.45 8.07
C ILE A 14 -14.77 -3.96 7.95
N SER A 15 -15.78 -4.73 8.36
CA SER A 15 -15.83 -6.17 8.14
C SER A 15 -16.88 -6.46 7.07
N LEU A 16 -16.47 -7.14 6.00
CA LEU A 16 -17.31 -7.48 4.86
C LEU A 16 -17.40 -9.00 4.71
N ARG A 17 -18.53 -9.49 4.21
CA ARG A 17 -18.67 -10.87 3.74
C ARG A 17 -17.91 -11.05 2.43
N GLY A 18 -17.52 -12.29 2.11
CA GLY A 18 -16.85 -12.58 0.83
C GLY A 18 -17.63 -12.09 -0.40
N GLU A 19 -18.97 -12.23 -0.39
CA GLU A 19 -19.88 -11.74 -1.44
C GLU A 19 -19.95 -10.20 -1.55
N ASP A 20 -19.56 -9.50 -0.48
CA ASP A 20 -19.50 -8.05 -0.44
C ASP A 20 -18.11 -7.50 -0.77
N LEU A 21 -17.10 -8.37 -0.89
CA LEU A 21 -15.74 -8.01 -1.27
C LEU A 21 -15.67 -7.82 -2.80
N THR A 22 -16.17 -6.66 -3.25
CA THR A 22 -16.09 -6.26 -4.66
C THR A 22 -15.50 -4.87 -4.81
N THR A 23 -14.81 -4.62 -5.91
CA THR A 23 -14.21 -3.32 -6.24
C THR A 23 -15.25 -2.21 -6.21
N GLY A 24 -16.48 -2.45 -6.67
CA GLY A 24 -17.56 -1.45 -6.63
C GLY A 24 -17.99 -1.06 -5.21
N LYS A 25 -18.15 -2.03 -4.29
CA LYS A 25 -18.51 -1.76 -2.89
C LYS A 25 -17.34 -1.11 -2.14
N ILE A 26 -16.12 -1.60 -2.36
CA ILE A 26 -14.89 -1.06 -1.76
C ILE A 26 -14.63 0.37 -2.25
N ALA A 27 -14.78 0.64 -3.55
CA ALA A 27 -14.68 1.98 -4.14
C ALA A 27 -15.58 2.98 -3.43
N MET A 28 -16.84 2.58 -3.19
CA MET A 28 -17.84 3.43 -2.55
C MET A 28 -17.49 3.72 -1.08
N ILE A 29 -17.03 2.72 -0.33
CA ILE A 29 -16.71 2.84 1.10
C ILE A 29 -15.46 3.69 1.31
N PHE A 30 -14.42 3.42 0.52
CA PHE A 30 -13.10 4.02 0.69
C PHE A 30 -12.84 5.24 -0.20
N GLN A 31 -13.79 5.60 -1.08
CA GLN A 31 -13.71 6.75 -2.00
C GLN A 31 -12.50 6.65 -2.94
N VAL A 32 -12.37 5.48 -3.57
CA VAL A 32 -11.28 5.13 -4.48
C VAL A 32 -11.85 4.68 -5.81
N ARG A 33 -11.09 4.81 -6.89
CA ARG A 33 -11.55 4.42 -8.23
C ARG A 33 -11.57 2.90 -8.36
N ALA A 34 -12.70 2.34 -8.77
CA ALA A 34 -12.90 0.88 -8.84
C ALA A 34 -11.91 0.15 -9.77
N ASP A 35 -11.43 0.81 -10.82
CA ASP A 35 -10.46 0.31 -11.80
C ASP A 35 -9.02 0.25 -11.28
N SER A 36 -8.75 0.85 -10.11
CA SER A 36 -7.41 0.94 -9.50
C SER A 36 -7.25 0.12 -8.23
N ILE A 37 -8.28 -0.62 -7.82
CA ILE A 37 -8.31 -1.29 -6.51
C ILE A 37 -7.52 -2.59 -6.52
N TYR A 38 -6.69 -2.76 -5.50
CA TYR A 38 -6.14 -4.06 -5.08
C TYR A 38 -6.04 -4.11 -3.55
N LEU A 39 -5.93 -5.32 -3.00
CA LEU A 39 -5.77 -5.53 -1.57
C LEU A 39 -4.36 -6.01 -1.25
N THR A 40 -3.87 -5.74 -0.05
CA THR A 40 -2.68 -6.40 0.50
C THR A 40 -2.99 -7.07 1.82
N ASP A 41 -2.50 -8.29 2.01
CA ASP A 41 -2.59 -9.00 3.29
C ASP A 41 -1.52 -8.54 4.30
N ASP A 42 -1.50 -9.16 5.47
CA ASP A 42 -0.51 -8.88 6.54
C ASP A 42 0.95 -9.20 6.14
N HIS A 43 1.16 -9.94 5.04
CA HIS A 43 2.48 -10.27 4.49
C HIS A 43 2.84 -9.41 3.27
N ASN A 44 2.09 -8.32 3.02
CA ASN A 44 2.24 -7.46 1.84
C ASN A 44 2.07 -8.19 0.49
N ARG A 45 1.33 -9.31 0.46
CA ARG A 45 0.98 -9.98 -0.79
C ARG A 45 -0.22 -9.29 -1.41
N ALA A 46 -0.06 -8.86 -2.66
CA ALA A 46 -1.12 -8.22 -3.41
C ALA A 46 -2.17 -9.24 -3.89
N VAL A 47 -3.44 -8.95 -3.62
CA VAL A 47 -4.60 -9.68 -4.15
C VAL A 47 -5.29 -8.76 -5.15
N LEU A 48 -5.36 -9.22 -6.40
CA LEU A 48 -5.95 -8.46 -7.51
C LEU A 48 -7.40 -8.91 -7.71
N PRO A 49 -8.31 -7.99 -8.06
CA PRO A 49 -9.67 -8.35 -8.40
C PRO A 49 -9.72 -9.06 -9.76
N LEU A 50 -10.67 -9.96 -9.91
CA LEU A 50 -11.05 -10.56 -11.18
C LEU A 50 -11.68 -9.51 -12.12
N PRO A 51 -11.80 -9.78 -13.43
CA PRO A 51 -12.39 -8.84 -14.40
C PRO A 51 -13.84 -8.41 -14.08
N ASN A 52 -14.57 -9.21 -13.30
CA ASN A 52 -15.91 -8.89 -12.81
C ASN A 52 -15.92 -8.00 -11.55
N GLY A 53 -14.75 -7.62 -11.04
CA GLY A 53 -14.57 -6.81 -9.84
C GLY A 53 -14.69 -7.58 -8.52
N ALA A 54 -14.81 -8.91 -8.53
CA ALA A 54 -14.81 -9.73 -7.32
C ALA A 54 -13.39 -10.19 -6.95
N PHE A 55 -13.16 -10.50 -5.67
CA PHE A 55 -11.92 -11.13 -5.21
C PHE A 55 -12.13 -12.62 -5.03
N GLU A 56 -11.14 -13.42 -5.46
CA GLU A 56 -11.23 -14.86 -5.40
C GLU A 56 -11.03 -15.36 -3.96
N SER A 57 -12.00 -16.13 -3.45
CA SER A 57 -11.97 -16.62 -2.07
C SER A 57 -10.78 -17.52 -1.74
N GLN A 58 -10.12 -18.11 -2.75
CA GLN A 58 -8.91 -18.93 -2.56
C GLN A 58 -7.67 -18.08 -2.25
N ASP A 59 -7.64 -16.83 -2.73
CA ASP A 59 -6.58 -15.87 -2.43
C ASP A 59 -6.80 -15.14 -1.11
N LEU A 60 -7.95 -15.37 -0.47
CA LEU A 60 -8.35 -14.74 0.78
C LEU A 60 -8.26 -15.75 1.93
N LEU A 61 -7.44 -15.42 2.92
CA LEU A 61 -7.34 -16.15 4.17
C LEU A 61 -8.50 -15.76 5.10
N MET A 62 -9.10 -16.79 5.70
CA MET A 62 -10.23 -16.60 6.61
C MET A 62 -9.80 -15.76 7.83
N SER A 63 -10.55 -14.70 8.13
CA SER A 63 -10.29 -13.77 9.24
C SER A 63 -9.01 -12.92 9.12
N SER A 64 -8.38 -12.86 7.95
CA SER A 64 -7.26 -11.94 7.70
C SER A 64 -7.72 -10.49 7.53
N HIS A 65 -6.76 -9.58 7.73
CA HIS A 65 -6.93 -8.16 7.52
C HIS A 65 -6.33 -7.76 6.17
N TYR A 66 -7.05 -6.93 5.43
CA TYR A 66 -6.68 -6.51 4.09
C TYR A 66 -6.64 -4.99 4.01
N GLU A 67 -5.49 -4.45 3.62
CA GLU A 67 -5.38 -3.03 3.30
C GLU A 67 -5.86 -2.76 1.87
N VAL A 68 -6.66 -1.71 1.70
CA VAL A 68 -7.25 -1.31 0.41
C VAL A 68 -6.41 -0.24 -0.25
N HIS A 69 -5.85 -0.58 -1.41
CA HIS A 69 -5.12 0.34 -2.28
C HIS A 69 -5.97 0.78 -3.46
N GLY A 70 -5.63 1.93 -4.04
CA GLY A 70 -6.33 2.49 -5.19
C GLY A 70 -6.26 4.01 -5.22
N GLU A 71 -6.40 4.59 -6.41
CA GLU A 71 -6.40 6.02 -6.64
C GLU A 71 -7.64 6.65 -6.01
N SER A 72 -7.48 7.81 -5.37
CA SER A 72 -8.61 8.55 -4.81
C SER A 72 -9.58 8.96 -5.92
N SER A 73 -10.88 8.82 -5.68
CA SER A 73 -11.89 9.26 -6.65
C SER A 73 -12.04 10.79 -6.71
N ALA A 74 -11.37 11.53 -5.82
CA ALA A 74 -11.24 12.97 -5.90
C ALA A 74 -10.13 13.30 -6.90
N SER A 75 -10.51 13.85 -8.05
CA SER A 75 -9.57 14.53 -8.95
C SER A 75 -8.83 15.61 -8.15
N GLU A 76 -7.50 15.55 -8.13
CA GLU A 76 -6.67 16.66 -7.68
C GLU A 76 -7.01 17.89 -8.52
N GLY A 77 -7.77 18.80 -7.92
CA GLY A 77 -8.08 20.12 -8.43
C GLY A 77 -7.44 21.13 -7.50
N GLU A 78 -6.60 21.96 -8.08
CA GLU A 78 -5.90 23.08 -7.48
C GLU A 78 -6.81 23.95 -6.58
N ALA A 79 -6.18 24.57 -5.58
CA ALA A 79 -6.77 25.53 -4.69
C ALA A 79 -7.60 26.59 -5.43
N SER A 80 -8.90 26.70 -5.09
CA SER A 80 -9.59 27.99 -5.05
C SER A 80 -10.96 27.90 -4.35
N THR A 81 -11.19 28.93 -3.55
CA THR A 81 -12.42 29.36 -2.87
C THR A 81 -13.72 29.15 -3.65
N SER A 82 -14.71 28.51 -3.03
CA SER A 82 -16.08 29.05 -2.81
C SER A 82 -16.99 27.94 -2.31
N GLY A 83 -17.87 28.27 -1.35
CA GLY A 83 -18.75 27.31 -0.71
C GLY A 83 -19.79 26.75 -1.66
N GLN A 84 -19.97 25.43 -1.62
CA GLN A 84 -21.24 24.77 -1.92
C GLN A 84 -21.27 23.41 -1.22
N THR A 85 -22.29 23.20 -0.40
CA THR A 85 -22.57 21.97 0.34
C THR A 85 -22.85 20.80 -0.61
N PRO A 86 -22.26 19.60 -0.42
CA PRO A 86 -22.65 18.44 -1.19
C PRO A 86 -23.97 17.85 -0.66
N ILE A 87 -24.84 17.55 -1.63
CA ILE A 87 -26.19 17.01 -1.50
C ILE A 87 -26.17 15.70 -0.70
N ARG A 88 -26.90 15.68 0.42
CA ARG A 88 -27.13 14.52 1.28
C ARG A 88 -28.30 13.69 0.72
N PHE A 89 -28.07 12.42 0.39
CA PHE A 89 -29.16 11.46 0.19
C PHE A 89 -29.76 11.10 1.56
N ALA A 90 -31.06 11.35 1.74
CA ALA A 90 -31.82 10.98 2.93
C ALA A 90 -32.84 9.89 2.56
N PHE A 91 -32.88 8.80 3.34
CA PHE A 91 -33.94 7.80 3.25
C PHE A 91 -35.27 8.40 3.73
N ARG A 92 -36.26 8.45 2.82
CA ARG A 92 -37.65 8.82 3.15
C ARG A 92 -38.30 7.70 3.95
N ARG A 93 -38.75 7.99 5.17
CA ARG A 93 -39.83 7.23 5.82
C ARG A 93 -41.19 7.82 5.39
N PRO A 94 -42.26 7.02 5.26
CA PRO A 94 -43.58 7.55 4.92
C PRO A 94 -44.15 8.35 6.09
N SER A 95 -44.62 9.55 5.77
CA SER A 95 -45.28 10.50 6.68
C SER A 95 -46.79 10.27 6.69
N ASN A 96 -47.37 10.08 7.88
CA ASN A 96 -48.81 10.25 8.09
C ASN A 96 -49.14 11.74 8.30
N SER A 97 -50.16 12.18 7.54
CA SER A 97 -51.14 13.25 7.80
C SER A 97 -50.70 14.64 8.29
N THR A 98 -50.97 15.62 7.41
CA THR A 98 -51.28 17.05 7.61
C THR A 98 -52.34 17.32 8.72
N PRO A 99 -52.55 18.57 9.24
CA PRO A 99 -52.53 19.82 8.46
C PRO A 99 -52.06 21.14 9.12
N THR A 100 -51.90 22.11 8.20
CA THR A 100 -52.16 23.56 8.29
C THR A 100 -51.30 24.47 9.17
N ALA A 101 -50.72 25.44 8.45
CA ALA A 101 -50.09 26.64 8.97
C ALA A 101 -51.06 27.51 9.77
N SER A 102 -50.55 28.11 10.84
CA SER A 102 -51.03 29.39 11.35
C SER A 102 -49.84 30.18 11.87
N THR A 103 -49.65 31.31 11.21
CA THR A 103 -48.74 32.41 11.50
C THR A 103 -48.96 32.92 12.92
N ASN A 104 -47.89 33.04 13.71
CA ASN A 104 -47.75 34.05 14.78
C ASN A 104 -46.26 34.21 15.16
N HIS A 105 -45.75 35.44 15.02
CA HIS A 105 -44.49 35.94 15.60
C HIS A 105 -44.56 35.98 17.14
N PRO A 106 -43.50 36.42 17.87
CA PRO A 106 -42.16 35.86 17.98
C PRO A 106 -41.89 35.46 19.45
N SER A 107 -41.44 34.24 19.72
CA SER A 107 -40.93 33.88 21.05
C SER A 107 -39.44 33.65 20.95
N SER A 108 -38.68 34.62 21.48
CA SER A 108 -37.28 34.48 21.84
C SER A 108 -37.12 33.28 22.78
N ARG A 109 -36.89 32.09 22.21
CA ARG A 109 -36.23 31.02 22.92
C ARG A 109 -34.75 31.22 22.68
N ALA A 110 -34.06 31.78 23.67
CA ALA A 110 -32.61 31.73 23.75
C ALA A 110 -32.18 30.30 23.40
N ALA A 111 -31.50 30.13 22.27
CA ALA A 111 -30.93 28.86 21.89
C ALA A 111 -30.01 28.45 23.04
N SER A 112 -30.36 27.41 23.78
CA SER A 112 -29.51 26.86 24.83
C SER A 112 -28.16 26.57 24.19
N LEU A 113 -27.15 27.38 24.52
CA LEU A 113 -25.80 27.23 23.99
C LEU A 113 -25.36 25.80 24.31
N LYS A 114 -25.09 25.00 23.28
CA LYS A 114 -24.61 23.63 23.47
C LYS A 114 -23.24 23.70 24.14
N MET A 115 -23.20 23.37 25.42
CA MET A 115 -21.96 23.29 26.18
C MET A 115 -21.21 22.00 25.79
N LEU A 116 -19.98 22.18 25.34
CA LEU A 116 -19.02 21.14 25.05
C LEU A 116 -18.22 20.83 26.31
N GLN A 117 -17.65 19.64 26.37
CA GLN A 117 -16.79 19.23 27.48
C GLN A 117 -15.45 18.73 26.94
N ARG A 118 -14.37 19.07 27.65
CA ARG A 118 -13.03 18.58 27.32
C ARG A 118 -12.25 18.27 28.58
N ASN A 119 -11.54 17.14 28.57
CA ASN A 119 -10.55 16.81 29.58
C ASN A 119 -9.21 17.44 29.19
N VAL A 120 -8.60 18.16 30.12
CA VAL A 120 -7.25 18.71 30.04
C VAL A 120 -6.43 18.11 31.18
N PHE A 121 -5.27 17.55 30.84
CA PHE A 121 -4.38 16.89 31.80
C PHE A 121 -3.45 17.93 32.41
N ILE A 122 -3.48 18.11 33.72
CA ILE A 122 -2.53 18.96 34.43
C ILE A 122 -1.28 18.13 34.63
N ALA A 123 -0.16 18.59 34.09
CA ALA A 123 1.08 17.84 34.08
C ALA A 123 2.27 18.71 34.46
N GLU A 124 3.32 18.06 34.93
CA GLU A 124 4.64 18.65 35.12
C GLU A 124 5.63 18.05 34.12
N LEU A 125 6.64 18.82 33.76
CA LEU A 125 7.71 18.43 32.86
C LEU A 125 8.97 18.14 33.69
N LEU A 126 9.17 16.87 34.04
CA LEU A 126 10.33 16.38 34.79
C LEU A 126 11.30 15.71 33.81
N ASP A 127 12.52 16.22 33.71
CA ASP A 127 13.59 15.68 32.86
C ASP A 127 13.19 15.42 31.39
N GLY A 128 12.28 16.24 30.85
CA GLY A 128 11.79 16.11 29.47
C GLY A 128 10.65 15.10 29.31
N HIS A 129 10.12 14.55 30.39
CA HIS A 129 8.94 13.68 30.39
C HIS A 129 7.73 14.36 31.03
N LEU A 130 6.54 14.10 30.47
CA LEU A 130 5.28 14.64 30.98
C LEU A 130 4.68 13.70 32.01
N GLU A 131 4.60 14.15 33.26
CA GLU A 131 3.94 13.42 34.33
C GLU A 131 2.59 14.08 34.64
N THR A 132 1.50 13.33 34.47
CA THR A 132 0.14 13.84 34.70
C THR A 132 -0.23 13.73 36.17
N GLN A 133 -0.49 14.86 36.80
CA GLN A 133 -0.91 14.93 38.20
C GLN A 133 -2.42 14.76 38.38
N LYS A 134 -3.21 15.47 37.57
CA LYS A 134 -4.67 15.46 37.65
C LYS A 134 -5.32 15.77 36.31
N THR A 135 -6.61 15.51 36.18
CA THR A 135 -7.39 15.84 34.98
C THR A 135 -8.48 16.83 35.34
N VAL A 136 -8.60 17.91 34.56
CA VAL A 136 -9.66 18.91 34.70
C VAL A 136 -10.62 18.77 33.51
N THR A 137 -11.92 18.65 33.79
CA THR A 137 -12.97 18.68 32.76
C THR A 137 -13.53 20.09 32.65
N ILE A 138 -13.22 20.78 31.56
CA ILE A 138 -13.75 22.11 31.28
C ILE A 138 -15.01 22.04 30.44
N LYS A 139 -15.93 22.97 30.69
CA LYS A 139 -17.15 23.18 29.89
C LYS A 139 -17.04 24.49 29.13
N PHE A 140 -17.27 24.45 27.83
CA PHE A 140 -17.13 25.62 26.95
C PHE A 140 -18.15 25.61 25.82
N SER A 141 -18.59 26.78 25.38
CA SER A 141 -19.43 26.93 24.18
C SER A 141 -18.58 26.92 22.91
N GLU A 142 -19.23 26.87 21.75
CA GLU A 142 -18.57 26.99 20.45
C GLU A 142 -17.77 28.29 20.30
N PHE A 143 -18.25 29.40 20.85
CA PHE A 143 -17.57 30.71 20.82
C PHE A 143 -16.37 30.77 21.77
N GLU A 144 -16.36 29.94 22.81
CA GLU A 144 -15.25 29.83 23.77
C GLU A 144 -14.18 28.84 23.31
N ALA A 145 -14.35 28.19 22.16
CA ALA A 145 -13.43 27.19 21.66
C ALA A 145 -12.16 27.83 21.06
N SER A 146 -11.31 28.41 21.89
CA SER A 146 -10.00 28.97 21.52
C SER A 146 -8.96 28.64 22.58
N VAL A 147 -7.68 28.65 22.22
CA VAL A 147 -6.59 28.35 23.16
C VAL A 147 -6.66 29.25 24.40
N ASN A 148 -6.86 30.55 24.20
CA ASN A 148 -6.90 31.54 25.28
C ASN A 148 -8.06 31.30 26.25
N ASN A 149 -9.25 31.01 25.74
CA ASN A 149 -10.44 30.76 26.57
C ASN A 149 -10.35 29.43 27.30
N ILE A 150 -9.80 28.39 26.64
CA ILE A 150 -9.58 27.08 27.26
C ILE A 150 -8.52 27.20 28.36
N LYS A 151 -7.43 27.94 28.11
CA LYS A 151 -6.40 28.26 29.11
C LYS A 151 -7.02 28.97 30.31
N ALA A 152 -7.83 30.01 30.10
CA ALA A 152 -8.51 30.74 31.17
C ALA A 152 -9.40 29.83 32.03
N LYS A 153 -10.19 28.93 31.40
CA LYS A 153 -11.04 27.97 32.12
C LYS A 153 -10.23 26.94 32.90
N VAL A 154 -9.07 26.53 32.40
CA VAL A 154 -8.17 25.62 33.14
C VAL A 154 -7.59 26.35 34.35
N THR A 155 -7.11 27.59 34.20
CA THR A 155 -6.61 28.41 35.31
C THR A 155 -7.69 28.65 36.36
N GLU A 156 -8.91 29.00 35.95
CA GLU A 156 -10.07 29.15 36.84
C GLU A 156 -10.35 27.86 37.63
N ALA A 157 -10.32 26.71 36.96
CA ALA A 157 -10.54 25.40 37.58
C ALA A 157 -9.39 24.96 38.51
N LEU A 158 -8.18 25.48 38.32
CA LEU A 158 -7.04 25.24 39.19
C LEU A 158 -7.10 26.07 40.48
N GLY A 159 -7.78 27.21 40.47
CA GLY A 159 -7.98 28.06 41.65
C GLY A 159 -6.75 28.85 42.08
N HIS A 160 -5.71 28.90 41.24
CA HIS A 160 -4.50 29.71 41.45
C HIS A 160 -4.08 30.38 40.14
N ASP A 161 -3.43 31.54 40.25
CA ASP A 161 -3.07 32.41 39.10
C ASP A 161 -1.68 32.10 38.54
N GLU A 162 -1.30 30.82 38.52
CA GLU A 162 -0.03 30.44 37.92
C GLU A 162 -0.16 30.38 36.39
N PRO A 163 0.80 30.95 35.64
CA PRO A 163 0.75 30.92 34.19
C PRO A 163 0.98 29.50 33.69
N ILE A 164 0.00 28.98 32.95
CA ILE A 164 0.07 27.67 32.30
C ILE A 164 0.22 27.79 30.79
N VAL A 165 0.76 26.77 30.14
CA VAL A 165 0.79 26.64 28.68
C VAL A 165 0.11 25.34 28.29
N LEU A 166 -0.70 25.39 27.23
CA LEU A 166 -1.33 24.20 26.67
C LEU A 166 -0.38 23.56 25.65
N ILE A 167 -0.10 22.27 25.82
CA ILE A 167 0.78 21.51 24.94
C ILE A 167 0.10 20.23 24.45
N ASP A 168 0.57 19.69 23.32
CA ASP A 168 0.15 18.40 22.78
C ASP A 168 0.94 17.22 23.38
N SER A 169 0.66 16.01 22.90
CA SER A 169 1.38 14.79 23.30
C SER A 169 2.86 14.76 22.90
N HIS A 170 3.28 15.63 21.98
CA HIS A 170 4.66 15.77 21.53
C HIS A 170 5.39 16.92 22.24
N GLN A 171 4.77 17.51 23.28
CA GLN A 171 5.30 18.64 24.05
C GLN A 171 5.44 19.93 23.25
N ASN A 172 4.69 20.06 22.15
CA ASN A 172 4.61 21.30 21.39
C ASN A 172 3.50 22.18 21.96
N GLU A 173 3.79 23.48 22.06
CA GLU A 173 2.81 24.48 22.45
C GLU A 173 1.70 24.58 21.42
N ILE A 174 0.45 24.52 21.90
CA ILE A 174 -0.74 24.70 21.08
C ILE A 174 -0.97 26.20 20.93
N MET A 175 -0.59 26.74 19.77
CA MET A 175 -0.75 28.16 19.46
C MET A 175 -2.21 28.51 19.13
N ASP A 176 -2.65 29.72 19.49
CA ASP A 176 -3.95 30.24 19.04
C ASP A 176 -3.85 30.65 17.56
N CYS A 177 -4.53 29.91 16.69
CA CYS A 177 -4.61 30.17 15.26
C CYS A 177 -5.96 29.69 14.71
N GLU A 178 -6.23 29.93 13.43
CA GLU A 178 -7.49 29.52 12.81
C GLU A 178 -7.77 28.01 12.98
N GLY A 179 -6.75 27.17 12.90
CA GLY A 179 -6.86 25.72 13.05
C GLY A 179 -7.11 25.22 14.49
N THR A 180 -6.86 26.05 15.51
CA THR A 180 -7.11 25.74 16.93
C THR A 180 -8.31 26.49 17.50
N ARG A 181 -8.98 27.28 16.66
CA ARG A 181 -10.27 27.93 16.96
C ARG A 181 -11.43 27.07 16.50
N GLY A 182 -12.53 27.18 17.23
CA GLY A 182 -13.74 26.43 16.96
C GLY A 182 -13.68 24.99 17.48
N PRO A 183 -14.84 24.34 17.56
CA PRO A 183 -15.00 23.13 18.35
C PRO A 183 -14.46 21.87 17.64
N ALA A 184 -14.15 21.94 16.35
CA ALA A 184 -13.58 20.83 15.58
C ALA A 184 -12.23 20.36 16.16
N PHE A 185 -11.38 21.30 16.58
CA PHE A 185 -10.10 20.99 17.22
C PHE A 185 -10.30 20.38 18.62
N TRP A 186 -11.13 21.01 19.45
CA TRP A 186 -11.28 20.66 20.87
C TRP A 186 -12.15 19.41 21.13
N LYS A 187 -12.99 18.98 20.18
CA LYS A 187 -13.81 17.76 20.32
C LYS A 187 -13.05 16.45 20.02
N GLN A 188 -11.85 16.50 19.45
CA GLN A 188 -11.11 15.29 19.06
C GLN A 188 -10.60 14.51 20.29
N HIS A 189 -11.32 13.51 20.78
CA HIS A 189 -10.97 12.78 22.01
C HIS A 189 -9.59 12.08 21.97
N ALA A 190 -9.09 11.74 20.78
CA ALA A 190 -7.77 11.14 20.61
C ALA A 190 -6.61 12.12 20.90
N ARG A 191 -6.82 13.43 20.77
CA ARG A 191 -5.78 14.44 20.99
C ARG A 191 -5.61 14.69 22.48
N LYS A 192 -4.52 14.24 23.10
CA LYS A 192 -4.24 14.61 24.50
C LYS A 192 -3.80 16.07 24.57
N ILE A 193 -4.36 16.82 25.52
CA ILE A 193 -4.03 18.22 25.78
C ILE A 193 -3.56 18.30 27.21
N TYR A 194 -2.35 18.79 27.39
CA TYR A 194 -1.76 18.99 28.71
C TYR A 194 -1.68 20.47 29.02
N ALA A 195 -1.91 20.84 30.29
CA ALA A 195 -1.60 22.14 30.82
C ALA A 195 -0.37 21.98 31.73
N VAL A 196 0.71 22.69 31.40
CA VAL A 196 1.96 22.66 32.15
C VAL A 196 2.30 24.07 32.65
N PRO A 197 3.01 24.22 33.78
CA PRO A 197 3.51 25.53 34.20
C PRO A 197 4.43 26.14 33.13
N GLU A 198 4.21 27.42 32.81
CA GLU A 198 4.96 28.11 31.76
C GLU A 198 6.47 28.12 32.04
N GLU A 199 6.85 28.30 33.31
CA GLU A 199 8.25 28.32 33.74
C GLU A 199 8.98 27.00 33.41
N GLN A 200 8.31 25.85 33.58
CA GLN A 200 8.92 24.55 33.30
C GLN A 200 9.17 24.37 31.80
N LEU A 201 8.23 24.80 30.96
CA LEU A 201 8.38 24.74 29.50
C LEU A 201 9.52 25.66 29.02
N GLN A 202 9.65 26.86 29.58
CA GLN A 202 10.74 27.79 29.25
C GLN A 202 12.12 27.22 29.64
N ARG A 203 12.24 26.62 30.83
CA ARG A 203 13.48 25.94 31.27
C ARG A 203 13.86 24.80 30.33
N HIS A 204 12.90 23.99 29.89
CA HIS A 204 13.13 22.90 28.94
C HIS A 204 13.56 23.41 27.55
N ARG A 205 12.92 24.49 27.05
CA ARG A 205 13.36 25.17 25.81
C ARG A 205 14.78 25.74 25.93
N GLY A 206 15.14 26.28 27.09
CA GLY A 206 16.50 26.79 27.37
C GLY A 206 17.58 25.70 27.31
N LYS A 207 17.29 24.49 27.85
CA LYS A 207 18.19 23.34 27.74
C LYS A 207 18.40 22.92 26.28
N ARG A 208 17.32 22.76 25.50
CA ARG A 208 17.40 22.45 24.05
C ARG A 208 18.16 23.50 23.24
N ARG A 209 17.98 24.80 23.56
CA ARG A 209 18.68 25.89 22.86
C ARG A 209 20.18 25.91 23.15
N ARG A 210 20.61 25.42 24.33
CA ARG A 210 22.02 25.31 24.71
C ARG A 210 22.69 24.12 24.02
N GLU A 211 21.99 23.00 23.88
CA GLU A 211 22.43 21.85 23.06
C GLU A 211 22.50 22.19 21.57
N SER A 212 21.57 23.00 21.06
CA SER A 212 21.56 23.49 19.67
C SER A 212 22.78 24.33 19.29
N ARG A 213 23.44 25.01 20.24
CA ARG A 213 24.67 25.77 19.95
C ARG A 213 25.92 24.89 19.91
N GLN A 214 25.82 23.64 20.36
CA GLN A 214 26.91 22.68 20.34
C GLN A 214 26.92 21.83 19.05
N SER A 215 25.89 21.95 18.20
CA SER A 215 25.77 21.24 16.92
C SER A 215 26.14 22.08 15.68
N ASP A 216 26.60 23.33 15.82
CA ASP A 216 26.95 24.16 14.65
C ASP A 216 28.25 23.70 13.93
N THR A 217 29.02 22.80 14.54
CA THR A 217 30.16 22.12 13.90
C THR A 217 29.77 20.98 12.98
N SER A 218 28.51 20.50 13.00
CA SER A 218 28.05 19.37 12.16
C SER A 218 27.34 19.80 10.87
N LEU A 219 27.13 21.10 10.65
CA LEU A 219 26.51 21.60 9.41
C LEU A 219 27.31 21.21 8.15
N PRO A 220 28.66 21.31 8.12
CA PRO A 220 29.44 20.85 6.97
C PRO A 220 29.29 19.34 6.70
N GLU A 221 29.32 18.50 7.74
CA GLU A 221 29.12 17.04 7.60
C GLU A 221 27.72 16.69 7.08
N VAL A 222 26.69 17.47 7.45
CA VAL A 222 25.33 17.29 6.93
C VAL A 222 25.25 17.68 5.45
N PHE A 223 25.96 18.74 5.02
CA PHE A 223 26.03 19.08 3.60
C PHE A 223 26.75 18.02 2.78
N ASP A 224 27.85 17.46 3.29
CA ASP A 224 28.58 16.37 2.66
C ASP A 224 27.71 15.10 2.55
N GLN A 225 26.94 14.77 3.60
CA GLN A 225 25.97 13.66 3.57
C GLN A 225 24.82 13.92 2.58
N ILE A 226 24.34 15.15 2.46
CA ILE A 226 23.30 15.51 1.48
C ILE A 226 23.85 15.35 0.06
N GLU A 227 25.08 15.80 -0.20
CA GLU A 227 25.73 15.65 -1.50
C GLU A 227 25.92 14.16 -1.86
N GLU A 228 26.36 13.33 -0.90
CA GLU A 228 26.47 11.88 -1.08
C GLU A 228 25.11 11.24 -1.44
N VAL A 229 24.04 11.60 -0.72
CA VAL A 229 22.69 11.09 -1.00
C VAL A 229 22.16 11.58 -2.35
N VAL A 230 22.47 12.81 -2.75
CA VAL A 230 22.09 13.34 -4.06
C VAL A 230 22.79 12.56 -5.17
N LEU A 231 24.09 12.29 -5.05
CA LEU A 231 24.84 11.49 -6.02
C LEU A 231 24.29 10.05 -6.10
N ALA A 232 23.98 9.43 -4.96
CA ALA A 232 23.33 8.11 -4.93
C ALA A 232 21.93 8.13 -5.57
N SER A 233 21.17 9.21 -5.41
CA SER A 233 19.82 9.36 -5.97
C SER A 233 19.82 9.54 -7.49
N GLN A 234 20.89 10.10 -8.07
CA GLN A 234 21.05 10.23 -9.52
C GLN A 234 21.24 8.85 -10.17
N GLY A 235 22.03 7.96 -9.56
CA GLY A 235 22.15 6.57 -10.00
C GLY A 235 20.82 5.79 -9.94
N LEU A 236 19.96 6.09 -8.96
CA LEU A 236 18.62 5.48 -8.86
C LEU A 236 17.68 5.90 -10.00
N GLN A 237 17.79 7.13 -10.51
CA GLN A 237 17.00 7.57 -11.67
C GLN A 237 17.41 6.82 -12.94
N GLU A 238 18.70 6.58 -13.13
CA GLU A 238 19.21 5.77 -14.25
C GLU A 238 18.70 4.32 -14.17
N VAL A 239 18.78 3.70 -12.97
CA VAL A 239 18.24 2.35 -12.74
C VAL A 239 16.73 2.29 -12.98
N SER A 240 15.98 3.29 -12.52
CA SER A 240 14.54 3.41 -12.76
C SER A 240 14.20 3.55 -14.25
N SER A 241 15.01 4.29 -15.00
CA SER A 241 14.90 4.41 -16.46
C SER A 241 15.13 3.06 -17.15
N SER A 242 16.24 2.38 -16.84
CA SER A 242 16.55 1.06 -17.40
C SER A 242 15.47 0.04 -17.08
N LEU A 243 14.92 0.05 -15.86
CA LEU A 243 13.83 -0.85 -15.47
C LEU A 243 12.56 -0.57 -16.29
N LYS A 244 12.22 0.71 -16.53
CA LYS A 244 11.08 1.10 -17.36
C LYS A 244 11.25 0.67 -18.81
N GLU A 245 12.45 0.82 -19.38
CA GLU A 245 12.75 0.34 -20.72
C GLU A 245 12.66 -1.18 -20.83
N LEU A 246 13.20 -1.91 -19.85
CA LEU A 246 13.14 -3.37 -19.80
C LEU A 246 11.69 -3.86 -19.69
N VAL A 247 10.86 -3.22 -18.85
CA VAL A 247 9.43 -3.53 -18.72
C VAL A 247 8.69 -3.21 -20.02
N LYS A 248 9.01 -2.11 -20.70
CA LYS A 248 8.42 -1.75 -21.99
C LYS A 248 8.79 -2.77 -23.07
N PHE A 249 10.04 -3.23 -23.08
CA PHE A 249 10.52 -4.27 -23.99
C PHE A 249 9.78 -5.60 -23.78
N VAL A 250 9.68 -6.08 -22.54
CA VAL A 250 8.94 -7.32 -22.20
C VAL A 250 7.45 -7.20 -22.55
N ARG A 251 6.82 -6.05 -22.31
CA ARG A 251 5.41 -5.81 -22.65
C ARG A 251 5.17 -5.68 -24.16
N GLY A 252 6.13 -5.18 -24.92
CA GLY A 252 6.07 -5.07 -26.39
C GLY A 252 6.29 -6.41 -27.09
N ASN A 253 7.06 -7.32 -26.47
CA ASN A 253 7.49 -8.58 -27.07
C ASN A 253 6.89 -9.81 -26.36
N LYS A 254 5.61 -9.72 -25.94
CA LYS A 254 4.89 -10.80 -25.23
C LYS A 254 4.84 -12.13 -25.99
N HIS A 255 5.00 -12.11 -27.31
CA HIS A 255 4.97 -13.30 -28.18
C HIS A 255 6.38 -13.75 -28.63
N THR A 256 7.45 -13.08 -28.20
CA THR A 256 8.83 -13.34 -28.68
C THR A 256 9.79 -13.73 -27.56
N THR A 257 9.39 -13.56 -26.29
CA THR A 257 10.27 -13.81 -25.13
C THR A 257 9.69 -14.94 -24.29
N LEU A 258 10.20 -16.15 -24.46
CA LEU A 258 9.94 -17.28 -23.57
C LEU A 258 10.91 -17.18 -22.39
N CYS A 259 10.41 -16.80 -21.21
CA CYS A 259 11.18 -16.86 -19.97
C CYS A 259 11.14 -18.29 -19.42
N LEU A 260 12.07 -19.14 -19.86
CA LEU A 260 12.26 -20.47 -19.29
C LEU A 260 13.10 -20.36 -18.01
N SER A 261 12.77 -21.13 -16.98
CA SER A 261 13.71 -21.35 -15.87
C SER A 261 14.95 -22.09 -16.38
N GLU A 262 16.05 -22.06 -15.62
CA GLU A 262 17.27 -22.79 -15.96
C GLU A 262 17.01 -24.30 -16.18
N ASP A 263 16.19 -24.90 -15.32
CA ASP A 263 15.76 -26.30 -15.45
C ASP A 263 14.95 -26.55 -16.72
N GLN A 264 14.01 -25.64 -17.05
CA GLN A 264 13.19 -25.75 -18.25
C GLN A 264 14.03 -25.58 -19.52
N ALA A 265 14.95 -24.63 -19.53
CA ALA A 265 15.89 -24.43 -20.63
C ALA A 265 16.77 -25.66 -20.81
N THR A 266 17.26 -26.25 -19.72
CA THR A 266 18.06 -27.48 -19.75
C THR A 266 17.25 -28.67 -20.27
N ALA A 267 16.00 -28.82 -19.84
CA ALA A 267 15.11 -29.87 -20.33
C ALA A 267 14.82 -29.75 -21.84
N VAL A 268 14.55 -28.53 -22.33
CA VAL A 268 14.38 -28.26 -23.77
C VAL A 268 15.66 -28.56 -24.53
N LYS A 269 16.83 -28.14 -24.03
CA LYS A 269 18.12 -28.45 -24.65
C LYS A 269 18.33 -29.96 -24.78
N LEU A 270 18.14 -30.72 -23.69
CA LEU A 270 18.29 -32.18 -23.69
C LEU A 270 17.31 -32.89 -24.63
N ALA A 271 16.13 -32.33 -24.87
CA ALA A 271 15.14 -32.91 -25.78
C ALA A 271 15.56 -32.82 -27.26
N PHE A 272 16.41 -31.84 -27.61
CA PHE A 272 16.86 -31.58 -28.99
C PHE A 272 18.36 -31.81 -29.20
N THR A 273 19.06 -32.46 -28.26
CA THR A 273 20.45 -32.89 -28.42
C THR A 273 20.54 -34.36 -28.82
N CYS A 274 21.49 -34.66 -29.69
CA CYS A 274 21.75 -36.02 -30.12
C CYS A 274 22.35 -36.85 -28.99
N ILE A 275 21.79 -38.05 -28.75
CA ILE A 275 22.30 -38.98 -27.73
C ILE A 275 23.74 -39.47 -27.99
N LEU A 276 24.24 -39.33 -29.22
CA LEU A 276 25.56 -39.83 -29.63
C LEU A 276 26.63 -38.73 -29.66
N CYS A 277 26.34 -37.59 -30.28
CA CYS A 277 27.30 -36.49 -30.37
C CYS A 277 27.07 -35.37 -29.36
N THR A 278 26.00 -35.43 -28.55
CA THR A 278 25.61 -34.44 -27.54
C THR A 278 25.34 -33.01 -28.03
N GLU A 279 25.50 -32.78 -29.33
CA GLU A 279 25.19 -31.52 -30.02
C GLU A 279 23.71 -31.42 -30.44
N PRO A 280 23.20 -30.22 -30.75
CA PRO A 280 21.87 -30.05 -31.32
C PRO A 280 21.68 -30.90 -32.59
N MET A 281 20.49 -31.50 -32.72
CA MET A 281 20.24 -32.52 -33.73
C MET A 281 20.25 -31.96 -35.17
N ARG A 282 21.17 -32.44 -36.00
CA ARG A 282 21.12 -32.23 -37.46
C ARG A 282 20.35 -33.37 -38.10
N GLU A 283 19.24 -33.06 -38.77
CA GLU A 283 18.32 -34.05 -39.37
C GLU A 283 17.83 -35.06 -38.31
N PRO A 284 16.93 -34.62 -37.39
CA PRO A 284 16.48 -35.44 -36.28
C PRO A 284 15.80 -36.73 -36.75
N MET A 285 16.16 -37.86 -36.12
CA MET A 285 15.56 -39.17 -36.41
C MET A 285 14.74 -39.67 -35.23
N HIS A 286 13.53 -40.14 -35.54
CA HIS A 286 12.61 -40.79 -34.62
C HIS A 286 12.79 -42.30 -34.61
N ALA A 287 12.75 -42.87 -33.41
CA ALA A 287 12.76 -44.29 -33.11
C ALA A 287 11.37 -44.84 -32.87
N SER A 288 10.93 -45.83 -33.63
CA SER A 288 9.67 -46.55 -33.36
C SER A 288 9.68 -47.28 -32.01
N CYS A 289 10.75 -48.00 -31.68
CA CYS A 289 10.83 -48.86 -30.48
C CYS A 289 10.66 -48.14 -29.13
N CYS A 290 11.09 -46.87 -29.03
CA CYS A 290 10.96 -46.05 -27.82
C CYS A 290 10.18 -44.76 -28.05
N SER A 291 9.54 -44.64 -29.23
CA SER A 291 8.68 -43.53 -29.65
C SER A 291 9.27 -42.14 -29.33
N THR A 292 10.54 -41.94 -29.69
CA THR A 292 11.30 -40.75 -29.29
C THR A 292 12.31 -40.34 -30.34
N ILE A 293 12.63 -39.05 -30.38
CA ILE A 293 13.69 -38.52 -31.23
C ILE A 293 15.04 -38.86 -30.56
N LEU A 294 15.94 -39.50 -31.32
CA LEU A 294 17.20 -39.99 -30.78
C LEU A 294 18.38 -39.07 -31.04
N GLY A 295 18.42 -38.47 -32.23
CA GLY A 295 19.60 -37.74 -32.64
C GLY A 295 19.73 -37.50 -34.12
N CYS A 296 20.92 -37.06 -34.51
CA CYS A 296 21.27 -36.77 -35.89
C CYS A 296 21.26 -38.03 -36.75
N ARG A 297 20.75 -37.92 -37.98
CA ARG A 297 20.81 -39.00 -38.98
C ARG A 297 22.22 -39.58 -39.16
N PRO A 298 23.29 -38.78 -39.40
CA PRO A 298 24.61 -39.33 -39.65
C PRO A 298 25.21 -40.09 -38.45
N CYS A 299 24.85 -39.67 -37.23
CA CYS A 299 25.31 -40.34 -36.02
C CYS A 299 24.65 -41.71 -35.87
N LEU A 300 23.35 -41.79 -36.14
CA LEU A 300 22.58 -43.03 -35.99
C LEU A 300 22.85 -44.03 -37.12
N GLU A 301 23.11 -43.57 -38.34
CA GLU A 301 23.56 -44.42 -39.44
C GLU A 301 24.91 -45.06 -39.11
N ARG A 302 25.89 -44.27 -38.64
CA ARG A 302 27.19 -44.79 -38.19
C ARG A 302 27.06 -45.74 -36.99
N TRP A 303 26.16 -45.46 -36.07
CA TRP A 303 25.89 -46.37 -34.94
C TRP A 303 25.38 -47.73 -35.44
N ARG A 304 24.47 -47.73 -36.41
CA ARG A 304 23.89 -48.95 -36.99
C ARG A 304 24.93 -49.84 -37.68
N GLU A 305 25.98 -49.26 -38.26
CA GLU A 305 27.10 -50.01 -38.82
C GLU A 305 27.83 -50.84 -37.75
N SER A 306 27.81 -50.39 -36.50
CA SER A 306 28.53 -51.00 -35.37
C SER A 306 27.66 -51.79 -34.40
N SER A 307 26.34 -51.53 -34.37
CA SER A 307 25.41 -52.08 -33.39
C SER A 307 24.00 -52.17 -33.95
N SER A 308 23.36 -53.32 -33.74
CA SER A 308 21.95 -53.57 -34.09
C SER A 308 20.97 -53.15 -32.99
N LEU A 309 21.45 -52.50 -31.93
CA LEU A 309 20.64 -52.11 -30.77
C LEU A 309 20.32 -50.62 -30.79
N CYS A 310 19.12 -50.26 -30.37
CA CYS A 310 18.74 -48.87 -30.14
C CYS A 310 19.67 -48.22 -29.09
N PRO A 311 20.28 -47.05 -29.37
CA PRO A 311 21.20 -46.40 -28.44
C PRO A 311 20.53 -45.94 -27.14
N LYS A 312 19.19 -45.77 -27.13
CA LYS A 312 18.43 -45.36 -25.95
C LYS A 312 17.88 -46.53 -25.13
N CYS A 313 17.07 -47.40 -25.75
CA CYS A 313 16.36 -48.48 -25.04
C CYS A 313 16.98 -49.87 -25.23
N ARG A 314 18.00 -50.00 -26.08
CA ARG A 314 18.71 -51.26 -26.39
C ARG A 314 17.83 -52.40 -26.96
N THR A 315 16.65 -52.07 -27.48
CA THR A 315 15.84 -53.00 -28.29
C THR A 315 16.55 -53.32 -29.61
N ASP A 316 16.40 -54.53 -30.10
CA ASP A 316 17.00 -55.07 -31.31
C ASP A 316 16.29 -54.61 -32.60
N ASP A 317 17.02 -54.79 -33.71
CA ASP A 317 16.76 -54.21 -35.03
C ASP A 317 15.43 -54.67 -35.67
N THR A 318 14.84 -55.78 -35.22
CA THR A 318 13.56 -56.27 -35.76
C THR A 318 12.38 -55.32 -35.51
N ASP A 319 12.48 -54.46 -34.49
CA ASP A 319 11.43 -53.50 -34.11
C ASP A 319 11.88 -52.03 -34.17
N PHE A 320 13.14 -51.76 -34.53
CA PHE A 320 13.70 -50.41 -34.50
C PHE A 320 13.85 -49.79 -35.90
N GLN A 321 12.73 -49.31 -36.43
CA GLN A 321 12.75 -48.45 -37.61
C GLN A 321 13.09 -47.00 -37.23
N LEU A 322 14.08 -46.42 -37.92
CA LEU A 322 14.42 -45.01 -37.86
C LEU A 322 13.69 -44.24 -38.96
N GLN A 323 13.03 -43.16 -38.59
CA GLN A 323 12.34 -42.27 -39.52
C GLN A 323 12.86 -40.84 -39.37
N ALA A 324 13.15 -40.19 -40.49
CA ALA A 324 13.49 -38.78 -40.48
C ALA A 324 12.28 -37.97 -40.04
N VAL A 325 12.48 -37.06 -39.09
CA VAL A 325 11.45 -36.12 -38.67
C VAL A 325 11.62 -34.84 -39.48
N LEU A 326 10.63 -34.54 -40.31
CA LEU A 326 10.59 -33.34 -41.15
C LEU A 326 9.79 -32.23 -40.46
N GLY A 327 10.12 -30.98 -40.76
CA GLY A 327 9.42 -29.79 -40.23
C GLY A 327 9.90 -29.33 -38.85
N LEU A 328 10.98 -29.93 -38.34
CA LEU A 328 11.63 -29.57 -37.07
C LEU A 328 12.96 -28.81 -37.28
N GLU A 329 13.36 -28.60 -38.53
CA GLU A 329 14.64 -28.00 -38.89
C GLU A 329 14.73 -26.56 -38.38
N ASP A 330 13.70 -25.75 -38.60
CA ASP A 330 13.65 -24.36 -38.15
C ASP A 330 13.62 -24.25 -36.61
N ALA A 331 12.97 -25.19 -35.94
CA ALA A 331 12.90 -25.22 -34.48
C ALA A 331 14.27 -25.57 -33.86
N VAL A 332 14.98 -26.56 -34.41
CA VAL A 332 16.32 -26.91 -33.94
C VAL A 332 17.34 -25.81 -34.31
N ALA A 333 17.20 -25.17 -35.47
CA ALA A 333 18.01 -24.02 -35.86
C ALA A 333 17.78 -22.81 -34.94
N ALA A 334 16.54 -22.56 -34.52
CA ALA A 334 16.24 -21.51 -33.54
C ALA A 334 16.91 -21.79 -32.19
N LEU A 335 16.95 -23.06 -31.75
CA LEU A 335 17.59 -23.47 -30.49
C LEU A 335 19.11 -23.29 -30.50
N HIS A 336 19.78 -23.38 -31.65
CA HIS A 336 21.21 -23.09 -31.74
C HIS A 336 21.56 -21.69 -31.22
N ASN A 337 20.69 -20.71 -31.43
CA ASN A 337 20.91 -19.32 -30.98
C ASN A 337 20.74 -19.13 -29.47
N PHE A 338 20.13 -20.10 -28.76
CA PHE A 338 19.97 -20.09 -27.30
C PHE A 338 21.04 -20.92 -26.55
N VAL A 339 21.93 -21.58 -27.30
CA VAL A 339 22.85 -22.60 -26.78
C VAL A 339 24.33 -22.20 -26.89
N SER A 340 24.65 -21.04 -27.49
CA SER A 340 26.02 -20.49 -27.46
C SER A 340 26.39 -19.85 -26.14
#